data_AF-A0A4Y9J4R3-F1
#
_entry.id   AF-A0A4Y9J4R3-F1
#
_cell.length_a   1.000
_cell.length_b   1.000
_cell.length_c   1.000
_cell.angle_alpha   90.00
_cell.angle_beta   90.00
_cell.angle_gamma   90.00
#
_symmetry.space_group_name_H-M   'P 1'
#
loop_
_entity.id
_entity.type
_entity.pdbx_description
1 polymer ?
#
loop_
_entity_poly.entity_id
_entity_poly.type
_entity_poly.pdbx_seq_one_letter_code
_entity_poly.pdbx_strand_id
1 'polypeptide(L)' 'MKIIICEDDPKQLERMQTIINNYIMIEEKEMSIELATRDPYELLDHVKSSNDIGCYFLDIQ' A
#
# COMPACT_ATOMS: atom_id res chain seq x y z
N MET A 1 7.28 -8.85 -3.56
CA MET A 1 6.07 -8.79 -2.69
C MET A 1 5.29 -7.53 -2.99
N LYS A 2 3.97 -7.61 -3.05
CA LYS A 2 3.11 -6.46 -3.37
C LYS A 2 2.64 -5.78 -2.09
N ILE A 3 2.68 -4.44 -2.06
CA ILE A 3 2.26 -3.64 -0.91
C ILE A 3 1.01 -2.86 -1.29
N ILE A 4 0.00 -2.95 -0.43
CA ILE A 4 -1.28 -2.26 -0.58
C ILE A 4 -1.46 -1.35 0.64
N ILE A 5 -1.84 -0.10 0.40
CA ILE A 5 -2.03 0.93 1.43
C ILE A 5 -3.45 1.50 1.29
N CYS A 6 -4.19 1.56 2.41
CA CYS A 6 -5.44 2.29 2.53
C CYS A 6 -5.35 3.24 3.73
N GLU A 7 -5.37 4.54 3.47
CA GLU A 7 -5.20 5.61 4.46
C GLU A 7 -6.01 6.83 4.01
N ASP A 8 -6.92 7.32 4.85
CA ASP A 8 -7.91 8.34 4.47
C ASP A 8 -7.31 9.76 4.41
N ASP A 9 -6.31 10.04 5.25
CA ASP A 9 -5.57 11.31 5.26
C ASP A 9 -4.49 11.34 4.15
N PRO A 10 -4.55 12.30 3.22
CA PRO A 10 -3.62 12.33 2.09
C PRO A 10 -2.17 12.60 2.52
N LYS A 11 -1.93 13.33 3.62
CA LYS A 11 -0.56 13.59 4.11
C LYS A 11 0.03 12.34 4.74
N GLN A 12 -0.77 11.57 5.47
CA GLN A 12 -0.36 10.28 6.00
C GLN A 12 -0.07 9.31 4.87
N LEU A 13 -0.94 9.23 3.85
CA LEU A 13 -0.75 8.36 2.69
C LEU A 13 0.56 8.69 1.94
N GLU A 14 0.82 9.98 1.68
CA GLU A 14 2.08 10.42 1.05
C GLU A 14 3.31 10.08 1.90
N ARG A 15 3.22 10.28 3.22
CA ARG A 15 4.29 9.94 4.17
C ARG A 15 4.58 8.44 4.17
N MET A 16 3.53 7.60 4.18
CA MET A 16 3.68 6.15 4.15
C MET A 16 4.34 5.68 2.86
N GLN A 17 3.87 6.17 1.70
CA GLN A 17 4.49 5.86 0.42
C GLN A 17 5.98 6.23 0.39
N THR A 18 6.33 7.41 0.91
CA THR A 18 7.72 7.85 0.99
C THR A 18 8.58 6.93 1.85
N ILE A 19 8.11 6.59 3.07
CA ILE A 19 8.84 5.72 3.99
C ILE A 19 9.04 4.32 3.37
N ILE A 20 7.99 3.76 2.79
CA ILE A 20 8.03 2.42 2.20
C ILE A 20 8.96 2.39 0.98
N ASN A 21 8.86 3.36 0.08
CA ASN A 21 9.75 3.44 -1.09
C ASN A 21 11.21 3.62 -0.68
N ASN A 22 11.49 4.47 0.32
CA ASN A 22 12.84 4.64 0.85
C ASN A 22 13.37 3.33 1.44
N TYR A 23 12.56 2.60 2.22
CA TYR A 23 12.95 1.30 2.77
C TYR A 23 13.25 0.28 1.69
N ILE A 24 12.39 0.18 0.66
CA ILE A 24 12.61 -0.71 -0.49
C ILE A 24 13.94 -0.40 -1.18
N MET A 25 14.24 0.88 -1.40
CA MET A 25 15.47 1.31 -2.06
C MET A 25 16.72 1.07 -1.21
N ILE A 26 16.70 1.44 0.07
CA ILE A 26 17.86 1.33 0.98
C ILE A 26 18.24 -0.14 1.20
N GLU A 27 17.24 -1.01 1.31
CA GLU A 27 17.43 -2.43 1.61
C GLU A 27 17.43 -3.33 0.35
N GLU A 28 17.43 -2.73 -0.84
CA GLU A 28 17.43 -3.41 -2.15
C GLU A 28 16.39 -4.54 -2.25
N LYS A 29 15.17 -4.29 -1.76
CA LYS A 29 14.11 -5.31 -1.70
C LYS A 29 13.37 -5.45 -3.02
N GLU A 30 13.04 -6.68 -3.41
CA GLU A 30 12.15 -6.98 -4.55
C GLU A 30 10.66 -6.81 -4.14
N MET A 31 10.28 -5.58 -3.81
CA MET A 31 8.93 -5.20 -3.40
C MET A 31 8.50 -3.91 -4.07
N SER A 32 7.19 -3.69 -4.17
CA SER A 32 6.64 -2.45 -4.70
C SER A 32 5.26 -2.15 -4.13
N ILE A 33 4.92 -0.87 -4.09
CA ILE A 33 3.56 -0.43 -3.80
C ILE A 33 2.74 -0.64 -5.07
N GLU A 34 1.75 -1.54 -4.99
CA GLU A 34 0.83 -1.84 -6.09
C GLU A 34 -0.40 -0.93 -6.05
N LEU A 35 -0.90 -0.65 -4.85
CA LEU A 35 -2.04 0.24 -4.64
C LEU A 35 -1.80 1.11 -3.40
N ALA A 36 -2.04 2.40 -3.54
CA ALA A 36 -2.08 3.36 -2.45
C ALA A 36 -3.33 4.22 -2.63
N THR A 37 -4.35 3.95 -1.82
CA THR A 37 -5.65 4.58 -1.94
C THR A 37 -6.12 5.19 -0.63
N ARG A 38 -7.09 6.09 -0.74
CA ARG A 38 -7.84 6.67 0.37
C ARG A 38 -9.24 6.08 0.48
N ASP A 39 -9.60 5.22 -0.46
CA ASP A 39 -10.93 4.62 -0.58
C ASP A 39 -10.84 3.10 -0.32
N PRO A 40 -11.44 2.60 0.78
CA PRO A 40 -11.45 1.17 1.05
C PRO A 40 -12.18 0.36 -0.03
N TYR A 41 -13.11 0.94 -0.78
CA TYR A 41 -13.81 0.23 -1.85
C TYR A 41 -12.90 -0.01 -3.06
N GLU A 42 -11.99 0.91 -3.38
CA GLU A 42 -10.96 0.70 -4.41
C GLU A 42 -10.03 -0.46 -4.01
N LEU A 43 -9.63 -0.52 -2.74
CA LEU A 43 -8.85 -1.64 -2.21
C LEU A 43 -9.62 -2.95 -2.34
N LEU A 44 -10.90 -2.97 -1.92
CA LEU A 44 -11.73 -4.17 -1.98
C LEU A 44 -11.90 -4.68 -3.41
N ASP A 45 -12.06 -3.79 -4.38
CA ASP A 45 -12.20 -4.18 -5.78
C ASP A 45 -10.87 -4.66 -6.36
N HIS A 46 -9.75 -4.05 -5.97
CA HIS A 46 -8.42 -4.52 -6.31
C HIS A 46 -8.16 -5.96 -5.80
N VAL A 47 -8.41 -6.23 -4.51
CA VAL A 47 -8.16 -7.57 -3.93
C VAL A 47 -9.10 -8.65 -4.43
N LYS A 48 -10.33 -8.31 -4.86
CA LYS A 48 -11.22 -9.30 -5.50
C LYS A 48 -10.69 -9.76 -6.86
N SER A 49 -9.95 -8.89 -7.55
CA SER A 49 -9.38 -9.18 -8.88
C SER A 49 -8.01 -9.88 -8.83
N SER A 50 -7.39 -9.91 -7.65
CA SER A 50 -6.04 -10.42 -7.43
C SER A 50 -6.07 -11.61 -6.47
N ASN A 51 -5.46 -12.73 -6.86
CA ASN A 51 -5.31 -13.90 -5.99
C ASN A 51 -3.94 -13.93 -5.27
N ASP A 52 -3.19 -12.83 -5.33
CA ASP A 52 -1.82 -12.74 -4.81
C ASP A 52 -1.79 -12.42 -3.31
N ILE A 53 -0.79 -12.97 -2.62
CA ILE A 53 -0.49 -12.62 -1.23
C ILE A 53 0.23 -11.26 -1.20
N GLY A 54 -0.40 -10.25 -0.58
CA GLY A 54 0.13 -8.91 -0.40
C GLY A 54 0.38 -8.54 1.08
N CYS A 55 1.18 -7.51 1.29
CA CYS A 55 1.34 -6.84 2.58
C CYS A 55 0.42 -5.63 2.64
N TYR A 56 -0.47 -5.59 3.63
CA TYR A 56 -1.51 -4.58 3.76
C TYR A 56 -1.22 -3.64 4.91
N PHE A 57 -1.19 -2.35 4.61
CA PHE A 57 -1.21 -1.26 5.60
C PHE A 57 -2.60 -0.63 5.55
N LEU A 58 -3.41 -0.91 6.57
CA LEU A 58 -4.78 -0.46 6.65
C LEU A 58 -4.92 0.44 7.87
N ASP A 59 -5.27 1.71 7.65
CA ASP A 59 -5.80 2.53 8.73
C ASP A 59 -7.27 2.14 8.94
N ILE A 60 -7.58 1.64 10.13
CA ILE A 60 -8.91 1.18 10.52
C ILE A 60 -9.42 2.05 11.67
N GLN A 61 -10.51 2.77 11.41
CA GLN A 61 -11.26 3.52 12.42
C GLN A 61 -12.35 2.66 13.06
#